data_AF-A0A2I0IZ29-F1
#
_entry.id   AF-A0A2I0IZ29-F1
#
_cell.length_a   1.000
_cell.length_b   1.000
_cell.length_c   1.000
_cell.angle_alpha   90.00
_cell.angle_beta   90.00
_cell.angle_gamma   90.00
#
_symmetry.space_group_name_H-M   'P 1'
#
loop_
_entity.id
_entity.type
_entity.pdbx_description
1 polymer ?
#
loop_
_entity_poly.entity_id
_entity_poly.type
_entity_poly.pdbx_seq_one_letter_code
_entity_poly.pdbx_strand_id
1 'polypeptide(L)'
;MDMWRAISLSTLLMFSLYVNSIDGATFNIKNNCPYTVWAAAVPGGGKRLDQGQSWDLNVPAGTKQARIWARTKCQFDVSGK
;
A
#
# COMPACT_ATOMS: atom_id res chain seq x y z
N MET A 1 23.66 11.28 -41.44
CA MET A 1 23.30 10.04 -40.70
C MET A 1 23.33 10.26 -39.18
N ASP A 2 24.08 11.24 -38.70
CA ASP A 2 24.28 11.51 -37.26
C ASP A 2 23.08 12.20 -36.58
N MET A 3 22.38 13.09 -37.30
CA MET A 3 21.18 13.78 -36.79
C MET A 3 20.04 12.80 -36.48
N TRP A 4 19.79 11.80 -37.33
CA TRP A 4 18.76 10.78 -37.09
C TRP A 4 19.10 9.89 -35.89
N ARG A 5 20.38 9.57 -35.70
CA ARG A 5 20.88 8.83 -34.53
C ARG A 5 20.69 9.62 -33.24
N ALA A 6 21.00 10.92 -33.25
CA ALA A 6 20.81 11.79 -32.09
C ALA A 6 19.33 11.94 -31.71
N ILE A 7 18.45 12.12 -32.69
CA ILE A 7 16.99 12.18 -32.47
C ILE A 7 16.50 10.85 -31.90
N SER A 8 16.91 9.71 -32.48
CA SER A 8 16.51 8.39 -32.00
C SER A 8 17.02 8.08 -30.59
N LEU A 9 18.22 8.54 -30.22
CA LEU A 9 18.73 8.40 -28.86
C LEU A 9 17.94 9.27 -27.88
N SER A 10 17.66 10.52 -28.26
CA SER A 10 16.91 11.46 -27.44
C SER A 10 15.48 10.99 -27.17
N THR A 11 14.81 10.43 -28.17
CA THR A 11 13.45 9.88 -28.02
C THR A 11 13.45 8.64 -27.13
N LEU A 12 14.44 7.75 -27.28
CA LEU A 12 14.59 6.56 -26.43
C LEU A 12 14.83 6.94 -24.96
N LEU A 13 15.66 7.95 -24.70
CA LEU A 13 15.94 8.44 -23.34
C LEU A 13 14.68 9.03 -22.69
N MET A 14 13.94 9.87 -23.42
CA MET A 14 12.68 10.44 -22.94
C MET A 14 11.62 9.37 -22.64
N PHE A 15 11.52 8.34 -23.50
CA PHE A 15 10.61 7.22 -23.28
C PHE A 15 10.99 6.39 -22.04
N SER A 16 12.28 6.12 -21.83
CA SER A 16 12.77 5.39 -20.65
C SER A 16 12.50 6.13 -19.34
N LEU A 17 12.47 7.47 -19.34
CA LEU A 17 12.14 8.25 -18.15
C LEU A 17 10.64 8.18 -17.84
N TYR A 18 9.79 8.12 -18.88
CA TYR A 18 8.34 8.13 -18.76
C TYR A 18 7.74 6.80 -18.24
N VAL A 19 8.41 5.66 -18.48
CA VAL A 19 7.90 4.33 -18.08
C VAL A 19 8.07 3.99 -16.59
N ASN A 20 8.63 4.87 -15.76
CA ASN A 20 8.83 4.60 -14.33
C ASN A 20 7.61 4.98 -13.47
N SER A 21 6.42 4.53 -13.86
CA SER A 21 5.22 4.67 -13.04
C SER A 21 5.01 3.37 -12.27
N ILE A 22 5.54 3.25 -11.05
CA ILE A 22 5.21 2.13 -10.16
C ILE A 22 4.10 2.63 -9.23
N ASP A 23 2.84 2.39 -9.61
CA ASP A 23 1.70 2.84 -8.82
C ASP A 23 1.50 1.94 -7.59
N GLY A 24 1.28 2.58 -6.44
CA GLY A 24 0.96 1.89 -5.20
C GLY A 24 -0.47 1.34 -5.21
N ALA A 25 -0.90 0.78 -4.09
CA ALA A 25 -2.31 0.43 -3.91
C ALA A 25 -2.82 0.94 -2.56
N THR A 26 -4.04 1.48 -2.55
CA THR A 26 -4.75 1.81 -1.31
C THR A 26 -5.75 0.71 -0.99
N PHE A 27 -5.59 0.08 0.17
CA PHE A 27 -6.52 -0.93 0.69
C PHE A 27 -7.46 -0.28 1.70
N ASN A 28 -8.76 -0.24 1.39
CA ASN A 28 -9.78 0.15 2.37
C ASN A 28 -10.18 -1.08 3.22
N ILE A 29 -9.72 -1.12 4.46
CA ILE A 29 -10.01 -2.20 5.40
C ILE A 29 -11.20 -1.77 6.27
N LYS A 30 -12.38 -2.34 6.03
CA LYS A 30 -13.61 -2.01 6.77
C LYS A 30 -14.01 -3.10 7.75
N ASN A 31 -14.32 -2.72 8.99
CA ASN A 31 -14.94 -3.62 9.95
C ASN A 31 -16.47 -3.56 9.84
N ASN A 32 -17.09 -4.59 9.28
CA ASN A 32 -18.56 -4.73 9.27
C ASN A 32 -19.08 -5.67 10.36
N CYS A 33 -18.21 -6.23 11.20
CA CYS A 33 -18.61 -7.12 12.29
C CYS A 33 -19.29 -6.32 13.41
N PRO A 34 -20.22 -6.93 14.18
CA PRO A 34 -20.91 -6.29 15.31
C PRO A 34 -20.02 -6.18 16.57
N TYR A 35 -18.70 -6.21 16.40
CA TYR A 35 -17.71 -6.15 17.48
C TYR A 35 -16.42 -5.50 17.00
N THR A 36 -15.65 -4.94 17.93
CA THR A 36 -14.34 -4.35 17.64
C THR A 36 -13.36 -5.41 17.15
N VAL A 37 -12.63 -5.07 16.08
CA VAL A 37 -11.48 -5.83 15.60
C VAL A 37 -10.23 -4.95 15.60
N TRP A 38 -9.07 -5.59 15.69
CA TRP A 38 -7.78 -4.94 15.48
C TRP A 38 -7.25 -5.41 14.14
N ALA A 39 -7.53 -4.61 13.10
CA ALA A 39 -6.97 -4.82 11.77
C ALA A 39 -5.44 -4.80 11.88
N ALA A 40 -4.79 -5.73 11.20
CA ALA A 40 -3.34 -5.85 11.14
C ALA A 40 -2.91 -6.08 9.70
N ALA A 41 -1.77 -5.51 9.35
CA ALA A 41 -1.17 -5.63 8.04
C ALA A 41 0.36 -5.73 8.15
N VAL A 42 0.96 -6.57 7.32
CA VAL A 42 2.41 -6.61 7.11
C VAL A 42 2.67 -6.46 5.62
N PRO A 43 3.36 -5.39 5.17
CA PRO A 43 3.67 -4.18 5.95
C PRO A 43 2.40 -3.37 6.31
N GLY A 44 2.48 -2.48 7.31
CA GLY A 44 1.40 -1.52 7.62
C GLY A 44 1.06 -1.35 9.09
N GLY A 45 1.37 -2.33 9.94
CA GLY A 45 1.12 -2.26 11.39
C GLY A 45 -0.29 -2.71 11.76
N GLY A 46 -0.98 -1.99 12.62
CA GLY A 46 -2.36 -2.33 12.97
C GLY A 46 -3.16 -1.17 13.55
N LYS A 47 -4.48 -1.27 13.42
CA LYS A 47 -5.43 -0.23 13.83
C LYS A 47 -6.66 -0.87 14.45
N ARG A 48 -7.11 -0.33 15.59
CA ARG A 48 -8.40 -0.67 16.19
C ARG A 48 -9.51 -0.12 15.30
N LEU A 49 -10.46 -0.97 14.92
CA LEU A 49 -11.65 -0.61 14.16
C LEU A 49 -12.90 -1.07 14.91
N ASP A 50 -13.69 -0.12 15.36
CA ASP A 50 -15.06 -0.37 15.82
C ASP A 50 -15.97 -0.69 14.64
N GLN A 51 -17.20 -1.15 14.95
CA GLN A 51 -18.19 -1.48 13.93
C GLN A 51 -18.41 -0.29 12.97
N GLY A 52 -18.34 -0.57 11.67
CA GLY A 52 -18.52 0.40 10.60
C GLY A 52 -17.29 1.24 10.26
N GLN A 53 -16.24 1.22 11.09
CA GLN A 53 -15.02 1.99 10.82
C GLN A 53 -14.16 1.35 9.73
N SER A 54 -13.41 2.22 9.03
CA SER A 54 -12.46 1.84 7.99
C SER A 54 -11.03 2.34 8.26
N TRP A 55 -10.08 1.68 7.61
CA TRP A 55 -8.69 2.08 7.53
C TRP A 55 -8.22 2.04 6.08
N ASP A 56 -7.89 3.20 5.52
CA ASP A 56 -7.16 3.29 4.26
C ASP A 56 -5.67 3.07 4.52
N LEU A 57 -5.17 1.95 3.99
CA LEU A 57 -3.77 1.56 4.07
C LEU A 57 -3.13 1.74 2.69
N ASN A 58 -2.24 2.73 2.57
CA ASN A 58 -1.40 2.90 1.40
C ASN A 58 -0.24 1.91 1.43
N VAL A 59 -0.17 1.06 0.42
CA VAL A 59 0.87 0.05 0.26
C VAL A 59 1.76 0.46 -0.91
N PRO A 60 3.07 0.65 -0.69
CA PRO A 60 4.00 1.00 -1.76
C PRO A 60 4.00 -0.04 -2.86
N ALA A 61 4.19 0.44 -4.09
CA ALA A 61 4.28 -0.39 -5.25
C ALA A 61 5.45 -1.39 -5.15
N GLY A 62 5.28 -2.60 -5.68
CA GLY A 62 6.29 -3.65 -5.58
C GLY A 62 6.39 -4.34 -4.22
N THR A 63 5.49 -4.04 -3.27
CA THR A 63 5.36 -4.79 -2.01
C THR A 63 5.07 -6.27 -2.30
N LYS A 64 5.88 -7.16 -1.70
CA LYS A 64 5.74 -8.63 -1.82
C LYS A 64 5.44 -9.24 -0.46
N GLN A 65 4.88 -10.46 -0.47
CA GLN A 65 4.60 -11.24 0.75
C GLN A 65 3.70 -10.49 1.76
N ALA A 66 2.75 -9.69 1.27
CA ALA A 66 1.86 -8.90 2.12
C ALA A 66 0.72 -9.74 2.72
N ARG A 67 0.25 -9.35 3.91
CA ARG A 67 -0.94 -9.92 4.56
C ARG A 67 -1.75 -8.84 5.24
N ILE A 68 -3.08 -8.98 5.18
CA ILE A 68 -4.04 -8.20 5.96
C ILE A 68 -4.94 -9.22 6.69
N TRP A 69 -5.17 -9.03 8.00
CA TRP A 69 -6.03 -9.90 8.79
C TRP A 69 -6.68 -9.16 9.96
N ALA A 70 -7.74 -9.75 10.52
CA ALA A 70 -8.39 -9.25 11.72
C ALA A 70 -7.88 -9.98 12.97
N ARG A 71 -7.67 -9.25 14.06
CA ARG A 71 -7.45 -9.80 15.41
C ARG A 71 -8.65 -9.45 16.29
N THR A 72 -9.04 -10.36 17.17
CA THR A 72 -10.19 -10.17 18.08
C THR A 72 -9.74 -10.31 19.52
N LYS A 73 -10.51 -9.72 20.45
CA LYS A 73 -10.27 -9.81 21.90
C LYS A 73 -8.85 -9.38 22.31
N CYS A 74 -8.32 -8.36 21.67
CA CYS A 74 -7.01 -7.81 22.03
C CYS A 74 -7.14 -6.80 23.17
N GLN A 75 -6.16 -6.78 24.06
CA GLN A 75 -5.99 -5.76 25.08
C GLN A 75 -4.57 -5.24 24.96
N PHE A 76 -4.41 -3.92 24.95
CA PHE A 76 -3.11 -3.28 24.80
C PHE A 76 -2.84 -2.34 25.98
N ASP A 77 -1.61 -2.34 26.48
CA ASP A 77 -1.15 -1.32 27.42
C ASP A 77 -0.87 0.03 26.73
N VAL A 78 -0.42 1.04 27.49
CA VAL A 78 -0.08 2.37 26.95
C VAL A 78 1.08 2.35 25.96
N SER A 79 1.87 1.27 25.93
CA SER A 79 2.96 1.05 24.96
C SER A 79 2.48 0.26 23.73
N GLY A 80 1.21 -0.14 23.68
CA GLY A 80 0.65 -0.89 22.56
C GLY A 80 0.99 -2.38 22.56
N LYS A 81 1.35 -2.96 23.72
CA LYS A 81 1.63 -4.39 23.89
C LYS A 81 0.44 -5.17 24.42
#